data_AF-A0A7C1HTQ9-F1
#
_entry.id   AF-A0A7C1HTQ9-F1
#
_cell.length_a   1.000
_cell.length_b   1.000
_cell.length_c   1.000
_cell.angle_alpha   90.00
_cell.angle_beta   90.00
_cell.angle_gamma   90.00
#
_symmetry.space_group_name_H-M   'P 1'
#
loop_
_entity.id
_entity.type
_entity.pdbx_description
1 polymer ?
#
loop_
_entity_poly.entity_id
_entity_poly.type
_entity_poly.pdbx_seq_one_letter_code
_entity_poly.pdbx_strand_id
1 'polypeptide(L)'
;MHREKKYSGVIVPMITPFTSDFSIDERAVAKILESFARQDVTPFILGTTGEGASMSPELKQSLVKSVIGISGDKQTVYAGISGNSYVHSLEEAKLY
;
A
#
# COMPACT_ATOMS: atom_id res chain seq x y z
N MET A 1 18.59 0.14 -28.55
CA MET A 1 17.36 0.76 -27.99
C MET A 1 17.15 0.24 -26.58
N HIS A 2 17.12 1.11 -25.57
CA HIS A 2 16.74 0.72 -24.22
C HIS A 2 15.21 0.57 -24.18
N ARG A 3 14.72 -0.61 -23.82
CA ARG A 3 13.28 -0.87 -23.68
C ARG A 3 12.85 -0.24 -22.36
N GLU A 4 11.87 0.67 -22.38
CA GLU A 4 11.31 1.21 -21.14
C GLU A 4 10.80 0.06 -20.26
N LYS A 5 11.26 0.02 -19.02
CA LYS A 5 10.83 -0.99 -18.05
C LYS A 5 9.46 -0.56 -17.53
N LYS A 6 8.47 -1.46 -17.63
CA LYS A 6 7.11 -1.26 -17.09
C LYS A 6 7.11 -0.87 -15.62
N TYR A 7 8.05 -1.41 -14.85
CA TYR A 7 8.24 -1.10 -13.43
C TYR A 7 9.61 -0.42 -13.26
N SER A 8 9.59 0.83 -12.83
CA SER A 8 10.76 1.70 -12.70
C SER A 8 10.49 2.78 -11.65
N GLY A 9 11.50 3.60 -11.34
CA GLY A 9 11.40 4.67 -10.35
C GLY A 9 11.75 4.22 -8.93
N VAL A 10 11.38 5.05 -7.95
CA VAL A 10 11.66 4.81 -6.52
C VAL A 10 10.40 4.23 -5.87
N ILE A 11 10.50 2.99 -5.38
CA ILE A 11 9.41 2.30 -4.70
C ILE A 11 9.75 2.22 -3.21
N VAL A 12 8.92 2.80 -2.36
CA VAL A 12 9.17 2.89 -0.92
C VAL A 12 8.19 1.98 -0.17
N PRO A 13 8.68 1.01 0.64
CA PRO A 13 7.88 0.31 1.62
C PRO A 13 7.28 1.33 2.60
N MET A 14 5.98 1.55 2.50
CA MET A 14 5.28 2.55 3.29
C MET A 14 4.90 1.96 4.65
N ILE A 15 5.09 2.73 5.72
CA ILE A 15 4.53 2.42 7.04
C ILE A 15 2.99 2.46 6.97
N THR A 16 2.33 1.80 7.92
CA THR A 16 0.87 1.92 8.11
C THR A 16 0.59 2.82 9.31
N PRO A 17 0.07 4.05 9.10
CA PRO A 17 -0.32 4.92 10.21
C PRO A 17 -1.59 4.40 10.91
N PHE A 18 -1.53 4.32 12.23
CA PHE A 18 -2.67 3.96 13.08
C PHE A 18 -3.02 5.12 14.01
N THR A 19 -4.31 5.25 14.32
CA THR A 19 -4.78 6.12 15.40
C THR A 19 -4.57 5.45 16.76
N SER A 20 -4.89 6.14 17.85
CA SER A 20 -4.77 5.59 19.21
C SER A 20 -5.72 4.41 19.50
N ASP A 21 -6.76 4.22 18.68
CA ASP A 21 -7.69 3.08 18.79
C ASP A 21 -7.35 1.93 17.81
N PHE A 22 -6.19 2.01 17.15
CA PHE A 22 -5.68 1.06 16.17
C PHE A 22 -6.45 0.99 14.84
N SER A 23 -7.37 1.93 14.56
CA SER A 23 -7.88 2.14 13.21
C SER A 23 -6.84 2.81 12.30
N ILE A 24 -7.05 2.75 10.97
CA ILE A 24 -6.19 3.44 9.99
C ILE A 24 -6.31 4.95 10.17
N ASP A 25 -5.18 5.65 10.34
CA ASP A 25 -5.16 7.12 10.31
C ASP A 25 -5.13 7.60 8.85
N GLU A 26 -6.31 7.76 8.26
CA GLU A 26 -6.47 8.21 6.88
C GLU A 26 -5.81 9.58 6.60
N ARG A 27 -5.76 10.47 7.60
CA ARG A 27 -5.13 11.80 7.43
C ARG A 27 -3.62 11.67 7.36
N ALA A 28 -3.02 10.81 8.18
CA ALA A 28 -1.60 10.52 8.10
C ALA A 28 -1.23 9.78 6.81
N VAL A 29 -2.07 8.82 6.37
CA VAL A 29 -1.92 8.15 5.07
C VAL A 29 -1.91 9.18 3.94
N ALA A 30 -2.86 10.12 3.93
CA ALA A 30 -2.93 11.15 2.89
C ALA A 30 -1.67 12.02 2.84
N LYS A 31 -1.17 12.45 4.00
CA LYS A 31 0.07 13.26 4.08
C LYS A 31 1.28 12.52 3.50
N ILE A 32 1.41 11.22 3.76
CA ILE A 32 2.51 10.40 3.23
C ILE A 32 2.38 10.28 1.71
N LEU A 33 1.19 9.92 1.22
CA LEU A 33 0.94 9.76 -0.22
C LEU A 33 1.16 11.05 -1.00
N GLU A 34 0.69 12.19 -0.48
CA GLU A 34 0.95 13.50 -1.06
C GLU A 34 2.45 13.81 -1.10
N SER A 35 3.19 13.47 -0.04
CA SER A 35 4.65 13.63 -0.02
C SER A 35 5.35 12.76 -1.05
N PHE A 36 4.90 11.52 -1.22
CA PHE A 36 5.45 10.60 -2.21
C PHE A 36 5.14 11.08 -3.63
N ALA A 37 3.90 11.50 -3.90
CA ALA A 37 3.49 12.00 -5.20
C ALA A 37 4.30 13.25 -5.62
N ARG A 38 4.60 14.17 -4.68
CA ARG A 38 5.46 15.33 -4.94
C ARG A 38 6.90 14.98 -5.33
N GLN A 39 7.37 13.79 -4.95
CA GLN A 39 8.75 13.33 -5.16
C GLN A 39 8.86 12.23 -6.22
N ASP A 40 7.77 11.94 -6.95
CA ASP A 40 7.69 10.83 -7.91
C ASP A 40 8.06 9.47 -7.29
N VAL A 41 7.64 9.28 -6.04
CA VAL A 41 7.83 8.03 -5.28
C VAL A 41 6.55 7.22 -5.33
N THR A 42 6.70 5.91 -5.55
CA THR A 42 5.60 4.94 -5.54
C THR A 42 5.52 4.23 -4.18
N PRO A 43 4.35 4.20 -3.51
CA PRO A 43 4.18 3.44 -2.28
C PRO A 43 4.10 1.93 -2.54
N PHE A 44 4.73 1.16 -1.64
CA PHE A 44 4.48 -0.26 -1.47
C PHE A 44 3.92 -0.52 -0.07
N ILE A 45 2.63 -0.84 0.01
CA ILE A 45 1.91 -1.05 1.28
C ILE A 45 1.82 -2.53 1.62
N LEU A 46 1.45 -2.86 2.86
CA LEU A 46 1.28 -4.23 3.36
C LEU A 46 2.55 -5.11 3.28
N GLY A 47 3.73 -4.48 3.19
CA GLY A 47 5.00 -5.15 3.45
C GLY A 47 5.29 -5.29 4.94
N THR A 48 6.47 -5.78 5.30
CA THR A 48 6.92 -5.85 6.71
C THR A 48 6.97 -4.47 7.35
N THR A 49 7.50 -3.46 6.64
CA THR A 49 7.50 -2.05 7.09
C THR A 49 6.09 -1.48 7.29
N GLY A 50 5.12 -1.97 6.51
CA GLY A 50 3.71 -1.60 6.61
C GLY A 50 2.92 -2.47 7.58
N GLU A 51 3.59 -3.28 8.42
CA GLU A 51 2.95 -4.17 9.39
C GLU A 51 1.97 -5.19 8.79
N GLY A 52 2.12 -5.54 7.50
CA GLY A 52 1.13 -6.33 6.78
C GLY A 52 0.82 -7.71 7.40
N ALA A 53 1.80 -8.35 8.05
CA ALA A 53 1.59 -9.63 8.74
C ALA A 53 0.81 -9.51 10.07
N SER A 54 0.78 -8.30 10.65
CA SER A 54 0.17 -8.00 11.95
C SER A 54 -1.29 -7.50 11.82
N MET A 55 -1.74 -7.22 10.60
CA MET A 55 -3.07 -6.64 10.33
C MET A 55 -4.12 -7.71 10.06
N SER A 56 -5.35 -7.47 10.54
CA SER A 56 -6.50 -8.28 10.14
C SER A 56 -6.85 -8.05 8.66
N PRO A 57 -7.52 -9.01 8.00
CA PRO A 57 -7.96 -8.85 6.61
C PRO A 57 -8.77 -7.56 6.37
N GLU A 58 -9.66 -7.20 7.29
CA GLU A 58 -10.52 -6.01 7.20
C GLU A 58 -9.68 -4.73 7.26
N LEU A 59 -8.66 -4.71 8.11
CA LEU A 59 -7.78 -3.56 8.27
C LEU A 59 -6.87 -3.39 7.04
N LYS A 60 -6.39 -4.49 6.46
CA LYS A 60 -5.67 -4.47 5.17
C LYS A 60 -6.53 -3.88 4.06
N GLN A 61 -7.77 -4.33 3.94
CA GLN A 61 -8.71 -3.81 2.95
C GLN A 61 -9.01 -2.33 3.16
N SER A 62 -9.18 -1.91 4.42
CA SER A 62 -9.39 -0.50 4.77
C SER A 62 -8.21 0.35 4.34
N LEU A 63 -6.97 -0.10 4.57
CA LEU A 63 -5.77 0.59 4.13
C LEU A 63 -5.71 0.68 2.60
N VAL A 64 -5.88 -0.44 1.89
CA VAL A 64 -5.84 -0.46 0.41
C VAL A 64 -6.88 0.49 -0.18
N LYS A 65 -8.12 0.44 0.32
CA LYS A 65 -9.19 1.34 -0.12
C LYS A 65 -8.85 2.81 0.14
N SER A 66 -8.30 3.12 1.30
CA SER A 66 -7.89 4.49 1.66
C SER A 66 -6.80 4.99 0.72
N VAL A 67 -5.76 4.17 0.50
CA VAL A 67 -4.61 4.51 -0.34
C VAL A 67 -5.05 4.70 -1.79
N ILE A 68 -5.85 3.80 -2.37
CA ILE A 68 -6.37 3.93 -3.73
C ILE A 68 -7.25 5.19 -3.86
N GLY A 69 -8.14 5.43 -2.89
CA GLY A 69 -9.02 6.60 -2.90
C GLY A 69 -8.27 7.93 -2.86
N ILE A 70 -7.12 7.98 -2.18
CA ILE A 70 -6.27 9.18 -2.09
C ILE A 70 -5.36 9.31 -3.32
N SER A 71 -4.69 8.23 -3.73
CA SER A 71 -3.75 8.23 -4.85
C SER A 71 -4.43 8.50 -6.20
N GLY A 72 -5.65 7.98 -6.40
CA GLY A 72 -6.37 8.05 -7.66
C GLY A 72 -5.53 7.55 -8.84
N ASP A 73 -5.77 8.10 -10.04
CA ASP A 73 -5.05 7.71 -11.26
C ASP A 73 -3.62 8.29 -11.37
N LYS A 74 -3.15 9.00 -10.34
CA LYS A 74 -1.91 9.79 -10.41
C LYS A 74 -0.67 9.04 -9.95
N GLN A 75 -0.85 7.93 -9.23
CA GLN A 75 0.24 7.23 -8.58
C GLN A 75 -0.01 5.73 -8.60
N THR A 76 0.95 4.97 -9.11
CA THR A 76 0.94 3.50 -8.98
C THR A 76 1.02 3.12 -7.52
N VAL A 77 0.26 2.12 -7.09
CA VAL A 77 0.31 1.57 -5.73
C VAL A 77 0.60 0.09 -5.83
N TYR A 78 1.59 -0.40 -5.08
CA TYR A 78 1.82 -1.83 -4.90
C TYR A 78 1.28 -2.26 -3.54
N ALA A 79 0.51 -3.35 -3.50
CA ALA A 79 0.02 -3.96 -2.27
C ALA A 79 0.65 -5.34 -2.07
N GLY A 80 1.23 -5.58 -0.89
CA GLY A 80 1.75 -6.88 -0.50
C GLY A 80 0.63 -7.87 -0.19
N ILE A 81 0.68 -9.05 -0.81
CA ILE A 81 -0.26 -10.17 -0.60
C ILE A 81 0.42 -11.38 0.06
N SER A 82 1.68 -11.24 0.44
CA SER A 82 2.46 -12.32 1.02
C SER A 82 1.94 -12.67 2.41
N GLY A 83 1.67 -13.95 2.65
CA GLY A 83 1.30 -14.46 3.96
C GLY A 83 1.65 -15.93 4.09
N ASN A 84 1.22 -16.53 5.20
CA ASN A 84 1.50 -17.95 5.51
C ASN A 84 0.45 -18.91 4.94
N SER A 85 -0.55 -18.41 4.20
CA SER A 85 -1.62 -19.20 3.59
C SER A 85 -1.73 -18.87 2.12
N TYR A 86 -1.45 -19.87 1.27
CA TYR A 86 -1.56 -19.75 -0.18
C TYR A 86 -2.96 -19.32 -0.63
N VAL A 87 -4.00 -19.94 -0.06
CA VAL A 87 -5.39 -19.64 -0.40
C VAL A 87 -5.72 -18.19 -0.07
N HIS A 88 -5.31 -17.71 1.10
CA HIS A 88 -5.55 -16.33 1.51
C HIS A 88 -4.79 -15.33 0.63
N SER A 89 -3.52 -15.60 0.29
CA SER A 89 -2.77 -14.76 -0.66
C SER A 89 -3.44 -14.68 -2.03
N LEU A 90 -4.05 -15.77 -2.52
CA LEU A 90 -4.82 -15.75 -3.77
C LEU A 90 -6.11 -14.94 -3.65
N GLU A 91 -6.79 -14.98 -2.51
CA GLU A 91 -7.99 -14.19 -2.24
C GLU A 91 -7.66 -12.70 -2.22
N GLU A 92 -6.59 -12.29 -1.51
CA GLU A 92 -6.09 -10.92 -1.51
C GLU A 92 -5.72 -10.44 -2.92
N ALA A 93 -5.05 -11.29 -3.71
CA ALA A 93 -4.65 -10.97 -5.10
C ALA A 93 -5.82 -10.75 -6.07
N LYS A 94 -7.02 -11.27 -5.77
CA LYS A 94 -8.22 -11.05 -6.57
C LYS A 94 -9.03 -9.85 -6.11
N LEU A 95 -8.84 -9.45 -4.85
CA LEU A 95 -9.59 -8.39 -4.22
C LEU A 95 -9.05 -7.00 -4.56
N TYR A 96 -7.73 -6.89 -4.72
CA TYR A 96 -7.01 -5.68 -5.10
C TYR A 96 -6.60 -5.72 -6.58
#